data_AF-A0A9D5TJP1-F1
#
_entry.id   AF-A0A9D5TJP1-F1
#
_cell.length_a   1.000
_cell.length_b   1.000
_cell.length_c   1.000
_cell.angle_alpha   90.00
_cell.angle_beta   90.00
_cell.angle_gamma   90.00
#
_symmetry.space_group_name_H-M   'P 1'
#
loop_
_entity.id
_entity.type
_entity.pdbx_description
1 polymer ?
#
loop_
_entity_poly.entity_id
_entity_poly.type
_entity_poly.pdbx_seq_one_letter_code
_entity_poly.pdbx_strand_id
1 'polypeptide(L)'
;MDLSIVQLTNLTKVLPDTQFPIWNENTMTAMPGQRISYQIAMRSSYTMLVETAVSGDFADRVELFRVQLVPVDAPCVQMGHAPMNLDPQDYVSLEPCRIPDALVPMAELGNKTLLSPNNAVLWVSLDIPKDTAAGTYKYTVDLTFTDVRRSDAVFTVPCDMTLTVIPVVMPEQQTIYSRWFHADCVATAHHVEIFSEAHWELMEKYVAAAARVGMNMILTPIHTPPLDTAEGTARPCVQLVDIEKQGDTYTFNFDKLTRFVTMCLRHGITRFEMAHLFSQWGAKCPPNIMVTHDGVTDYLFGWHVSATGPEYTNFLPQYITAVCNHLKELGVLDNCFFHISDEPNLHNIDQYRAAADLLRPLLGDGHTIDALSKTEFCEQGLVGRPCCVVQSVKKFLDAGITDLWTYYCCGPQTGYPNSFLAMQARNNRVLGFLLYRWNIGGFMQWGLNFYHSQLSYHPVDPWVTTSSEGSFPSGDAFILYPGHNTVYGSTRAEVMYDALQDVRICQALEQYIGRDAVCEILDTANGDILEFGNFPKRDGFLIGLREKLLSRLAAEAAKK
;
A
#
# COMPACT_ATOMS: atom_id res chain seq x y z
N MET A 1 -1.25 15.39 -39.38
CA MET A 1 -0.61 14.31 -38.60
C MET A 1 -1.67 13.79 -37.65
N ASP A 2 -1.86 12.48 -37.57
CA ASP A 2 -2.82 11.88 -36.63
C ASP A 2 -2.12 11.74 -35.27
N LEU A 3 -2.22 12.79 -34.47
CA LEU A 3 -1.71 12.88 -33.11
C LEU A 3 -2.84 13.39 -32.22
N SER A 4 -3.12 12.67 -31.14
CA SER A 4 -4.05 13.07 -30.09
C SER A 4 -3.29 13.17 -28.78
N ILE A 5 -3.50 14.25 -28.04
CA ILE A 5 -2.92 14.48 -26.72
C ILE A 5 -4.05 15.00 -25.82
N VAL A 6 -4.14 14.47 -24.61
CA VAL A 6 -5.17 14.85 -23.65
C VAL A 6 -4.63 14.78 -22.22
N GLN A 7 -5.00 15.74 -21.37
CA GLN A 7 -4.77 15.65 -19.93
C GLN A 7 -5.98 14.97 -19.28
N LEU A 8 -5.74 13.94 -18.47
CA LEU A 8 -6.77 13.12 -17.84
C LEU A 8 -6.60 13.11 -16.33
N THR A 9 -7.71 12.88 -15.63
CA THR A 9 -7.66 12.53 -14.21
C THR A 9 -6.76 11.32 -13.96
N ASN A 10 -6.15 11.28 -12.79
CA ASN A 10 -5.31 10.16 -12.34
C ASN A 10 -6.11 8.87 -12.05
N LEU A 11 -7.44 8.91 -12.11
CA LEU A 11 -8.33 7.75 -11.97
C LEU A 11 -8.53 6.96 -13.28
N THR A 12 -8.25 7.56 -14.44
CA THR A 12 -8.51 6.91 -15.73
C THR A 12 -7.43 5.86 -16.03
N LYS A 13 -7.82 4.60 -16.21
CA LYS A 13 -6.93 3.56 -16.74
C LYS A 13 -6.95 3.57 -18.27
N VAL A 14 -5.95 4.20 -18.88
CA VAL A 14 -5.83 4.34 -20.34
C VAL A 14 -5.26 3.05 -20.94
N LEU A 15 -6.13 2.18 -21.47
CA LEU A 15 -5.68 0.95 -22.14
C LEU A 15 -5.05 1.27 -23.51
N PRO A 16 -4.27 0.33 -24.10
CA PRO A 16 -3.52 0.59 -25.34
C PRO A 16 -4.35 1.05 -26.53
N ASP A 17 -5.62 0.63 -26.63
CA ASP A 17 -6.52 0.79 -27.77
C ASP A 17 -7.75 1.66 -27.48
N THR A 18 -7.90 2.16 -26.25
CA THR A 18 -9.07 2.97 -25.86
C THR A 18 -9.02 4.34 -26.52
N GLN A 19 -10.17 4.84 -26.97
CA GLN A 19 -10.28 6.24 -27.40
C GLN A 19 -10.21 7.17 -26.18
N PHE A 20 -9.52 8.30 -26.34
CA PHE A 20 -9.47 9.29 -25.28
C PHE A 20 -10.86 9.89 -25.01
N PRO A 21 -11.24 10.05 -23.74
CA PRO A 21 -12.48 10.73 -23.40
C PRO A 21 -12.40 12.21 -23.84
N ILE A 22 -13.57 12.83 -24.03
CA ILE A 22 -13.69 14.28 -24.30
C ILE A 22 -13.61 15.01 -22.95
N TRP A 23 -12.43 15.00 -22.34
CA TRP A 23 -12.13 15.64 -21.06
C TRP A 23 -10.71 16.16 -21.11
N ASN A 24 -10.43 17.35 -20.57
CA ASN A 24 -9.07 17.88 -20.48
C ASN A 24 -8.82 18.47 -19.09
N GLU A 25 -8.05 17.75 -18.28
CA GLU A 25 -7.70 18.12 -16.91
C GLU A 25 -6.59 19.18 -16.92
N ASN A 26 -6.96 20.46 -17.00
CA ASN A 26 -6.02 21.59 -17.07
C ASN A 26 -6.11 22.55 -15.87
N THR A 27 -6.92 22.22 -14.88
CA THR A 27 -7.06 22.97 -13.63
C THR A 27 -7.13 22.02 -12.44
N MET A 28 -6.43 22.33 -11.35
CA MET A 28 -6.55 21.57 -10.10
C MET A 28 -6.59 22.50 -8.90
N THR A 29 -7.23 22.04 -7.82
CA THR A 29 -7.20 22.71 -6.51
C THR A 29 -6.51 21.82 -5.48
N ALA A 30 -5.64 22.41 -4.66
CA ALA A 30 -4.85 21.70 -3.66
C ALA A 30 -4.54 22.54 -2.43
N MET A 31 -3.97 21.90 -1.42
CA MET A 31 -3.48 22.48 -0.17
C MET A 31 -1.93 22.55 -0.17
N PRO A 32 -1.30 23.51 0.52
CA PRO A 32 0.13 23.43 0.83
C PRO A 32 0.45 22.11 1.56
N GLY A 33 1.49 21.40 1.13
CA GLY A 33 1.85 20.08 1.67
C GLY A 33 1.10 18.89 1.06
N GLN A 34 0.26 19.13 0.04
CA GLN A 34 -0.44 18.09 -0.70
C GLN A 34 0.35 17.66 -1.94
N ARG A 35 0.29 16.37 -2.29
CA ARG A 35 0.67 15.88 -3.62
C ARG A 35 -0.55 15.87 -4.54
N ILE A 36 -0.40 16.39 -5.73
CA ILE A 36 -1.38 16.21 -6.80
C ILE A 36 -0.81 15.33 -7.92
N SER A 37 -1.70 14.63 -8.62
CA SER A 37 -1.34 13.89 -9.81
C SER A 37 -2.43 13.92 -10.87
N TYR A 38 -2.01 13.79 -12.13
CA TYR A 38 -2.84 13.66 -13.32
C TYR A 38 -2.04 12.95 -14.42
N GLN A 39 -2.66 12.70 -15.56
CA GLN A 39 -2.04 11.96 -16.65
C GLN A 39 -2.04 12.78 -17.93
N ILE A 40 -1.02 12.62 -18.76
CA ILE A 40 -0.99 13.10 -20.14
C ILE A 40 -0.98 11.87 -21.05
N ALA A 41 -2.10 11.62 -21.73
CA ALA A 41 -2.23 10.51 -22.66
C ALA A 41 -1.99 10.99 -24.10
N MET A 42 -1.20 10.21 -24.84
CA MET A 42 -0.75 10.52 -26.19
C MET A 42 -1.02 9.33 -27.11
N ARG A 43 -1.49 9.58 -28.32
CA ARG A 43 -1.69 8.56 -29.36
C ARG A 43 -1.26 9.10 -30.70
N SER A 44 -0.55 8.30 -31.48
CA SER A 44 -0.29 8.61 -32.88
C SER A 44 -0.29 7.38 -33.76
N SER A 45 -0.71 7.55 -35.01
CA SER A 45 -0.55 6.54 -36.06
C SER A 45 0.91 6.35 -36.51
N TYR A 46 1.83 7.22 -36.07
CA TYR A 46 3.27 7.14 -36.38
C TYR A 46 4.09 6.84 -35.14
N THR A 47 5.23 6.18 -35.35
CA THR A 47 6.23 6.03 -34.29
C THR A 47 6.98 7.34 -34.12
N MET A 48 6.90 7.94 -32.93
CA MET A 48 7.56 9.20 -32.61
C MET A 48 8.38 9.06 -31.33
N LEU A 49 9.57 9.64 -31.33
CA LEU A 49 10.31 9.91 -30.10
C LEU A 49 9.67 11.14 -29.43
N VAL A 50 9.38 11.03 -28.14
CA VAL A 50 8.81 12.12 -27.34
C VAL A 50 9.83 12.49 -26.28
N GLU A 51 10.30 13.73 -26.30
CA GLU A 51 11.12 14.34 -25.27
C GLU A 51 10.25 15.24 -24.39
N THR A 52 10.49 15.19 -23.08
CA THR A 52 9.68 15.92 -22.09
C THR A 52 10.50 16.98 -21.37
N ALA A 53 9.93 18.17 -21.21
CA ALA A 53 10.47 19.22 -20.35
C ALA A 53 9.35 19.82 -19.49
N VAL A 54 9.71 20.40 -18.34
CA VAL A 54 8.76 21.11 -17.48
C VAL A 54 9.23 22.55 -17.27
N SER A 55 8.31 23.50 -17.37
CA SER A 55 8.58 24.93 -17.15
C SER A 55 7.47 25.60 -16.35
N GLY A 56 7.75 26.77 -15.78
CA GLY A 56 6.81 27.53 -14.95
C GLY A 56 6.96 27.27 -13.45
N ASP A 57 5.89 27.49 -12.70
CA ASP A 57 5.86 27.32 -11.24
C ASP A 57 6.11 25.86 -10.85
N PHE A 58 6.87 25.62 -9.79
CA PHE A 58 7.20 24.27 -9.30
C PHE A 58 7.87 23.33 -10.32
N ALA A 59 8.48 23.83 -11.40
CA ALA A 59 9.09 22.98 -12.43
C ALA A 59 10.15 22.01 -11.87
N ASP A 60 10.87 22.38 -10.82
CA ASP A 60 11.85 21.56 -10.10
C ASP A 60 11.22 20.48 -9.19
N ARG A 61 9.90 20.52 -9.00
CA ARG A 61 9.11 19.63 -8.14
C ARG A 61 8.16 18.73 -8.90
N VAL A 62 7.96 18.97 -10.20
CA VAL A 62 7.15 18.11 -11.05
C VAL A 62 7.97 16.88 -11.44
N GLU A 63 7.47 15.72 -11.06
CA GLU A 63 8.03 14.43 -11.45
C GLU A 63 7.18 13.81 -12.56
N LEU A 64 7.86 13.35 -13.62
CA LEU A 64 7.24 12.68 -14.75
C LEU A 64 7.60 11.20 -14.73
N PHE A 65 6.59 10.34 -14.89
CA PHE A 65 6.77 8.89 -14.99
C PHE A 65 6.14 8.39 -16.28
N ARG A 66 6.82 7.49 -16.97
CA ARG A 66 6.20 6.67 -18.00
C ARG A 66 5.35 5.60 -17.32
N VAL A 67 4.05 5.59 -17.62
CA VAL A 67 3.17 4.50 -17.18
C VAL A 67 3.39 3.30 -18.08
N GLN A 68 3.85 2.20 -17.50
CA GLN A 68 4.08 0.93 -18.18
C GLN A 68 2.87 0.01 -18.07
N LEU A 69 2.64 -0.72 -19.15
CA LEU A 69 1.62 -1.76 -19.21
C LEU A 69 2.16 -3.03 -18.57
N VAL A 70 1.42 -3.58 -17.60
CA VAL A 70 1.77 -4.82 -16.89
C VAL A 70 0.78 -5.94 -17.25
N PRO A 71 1.20 -7.22 -17.22
CA PRO A 71 0.30 -8.33 -17.50
C PRO A 71 -0.76 -8.46 -16.40
N VAL A 72 -1.99 -8.75 -16.83
CA VAL A 72 -3.11 -9.14 -15.97
C VAL A 72 -3.54 -10.50 -16.46
N ASP A 73 -3.06 -11.54 -15.80
CA ASP A 73 -3.28 -12.94 -16.15
C ASP A 73 -4.49 -13.54 -15.43
N ALA A 74 -4.87 -13.00 -14.27
CA ALA A 74 -6.11 -13.32 -13.56
C ALA A 74 -6.82 -12.05 -13.07
N PRO A 75 -7.73 -11.43 -13.86
CA PRO A 75 -8.47 -10.23 -13.45
C PRO A 75 -9.28 -10.42 -12.16
N CYS A 76 -9.79 -11.63 -11.97
CA CYS A 76 -10.55 -12.11 -10.83
C CYS A 76 -10.26 -13.61 -10.66
N VAL A 77 -10.46 -14.15 -9.45
CA VAL A 77 -10.25 -15.58 -9.16
C VAL A 77 -11.43 -16.15 -8.38
N GLN A 78 -11.84 -17.36 -8.72
CA GLN A 78 -12.92 -18.06 -8.03
C GLN A 78 -12.45 -18.49 -6.64
N MET A 79 -12.85 -17.73 -5.61
CA MET A 79 -12.54 -18.04 -4.21
C MET A 79 -13.66 -18.90 -3.60
N GLY A 80 -13.35 -20.16 -3.29
CA GLY A 80 -14.31 -21.11 -2.74
C GLY A 80 -15.36 -21.57 -3.76
N HIS A 81 -16.52 -22.06 -3.26
CA HIS A 81 -17.55 -22.72 -4.08
C HIS A 81 -18.70 -21.82 -4.54
N ALA A 82 -18.80 -20.58 -4.06
CA ALA A 82 -19.90 -19.68 -4.41
C ALA A 82 -19.61 -18.93 -5.73
N PRO A 83 -20.57 -18.80 -6.66
CA PRO A 83 -20.33 -18.13 -7.93
C PRO A 83 -19.90 -16.67 -7.73
N MET A 84 -18.92 -16.22 -8.53
CA MET A 84 -18.47 -14.82 -8.53
C MET A 84 -19.56 -13.91 -9.13
N ASN A 85 -20.27 -13.19 -8.28
CA ASN A 85 -21.24 -12.16 -8.70
C ASN A 85 -20.51 -10.82 -8.93
N LEU A 86 -19.61 -10.78 -9.92
CA LEU A 86 -18.85 -9.57 -10.26
C LEU A 86 -19.77 -8.52 -10.86
N ASP A 87 -19.55 -7.26 -10.51
CA ASP A 87 -20.14 -6.13 -11.22
C ASP A 87 -19.17 -5.67 -12.32
N PRO A 88 -19.51 -5.81 -13.61
CA PRO A 88 -18.64 -5.34 -14.70
C PRO A 88 -18.27 -3.86 -14.60
N GLN A 89 -19.07 -3.03 -13.91
CA GLN A 89 -18.75 -1.61 -13.70
C GLN A 89 -17.57 -1.40 -12.75
N ASP A 90 -17.21 -2.39 -11.92
CA ASP A 90 -16.04 -2.32 -11.03
C ASP A 90 -14.73 -2.65 -11.77
N TYR A 91 -14.82 -3.16 -12.99
CA TYR A 91 -13.68 -3.68 -13.74
C TYR A 91 -13.43 -2.92 -15.04
N VAL A 92 -12.17 -2.90 -15.46
CA VAL A 92 -11.74 -2.40 -16.77
C VAL A 92 -11.71 -3.54 -17.78
N SER A 93 -11.38 -4.76 -17.34
CA SER A 93 -11.47 -5.99 -18.11
C SER A 93 -11.76 -7.17 -17.16
N LEU A 94 -12.56 -8.13 -17.62
CA LEU A 94 -12.72 -9.44 -16.98
C LEU A 94 -11.90 -10.54 -17.69
N GLU A 95 -11.26 -10.19 -18.80
CA GLU A 95 -10.39 -11.08 -19.58
C GLU A 95 -8.91 -10.74 -19.34
N PRO A 96 -8.00 -11.74 -19.41
CA PRO A 96 -6.57 -11.50 -19.35
C PRO A 96 -6.09 -10.49 -20.39
N CYS A 97 -5.28 -9.51 -19.97
CA CYS A 97 -4.85 -8.41 -20.82
C CYS A 97 -3.59 -7.71 -20.29
N ARG A 98 -3.29 -6.51 -20.79
CA ARG A 98 -2.26 -5.64 -20.23
C ARG A 98 -2.89 -4.31 -19.79
N ILE A 99 -2.62 -3.89 -18.56
CA ILE A 99 -3.21 -2.69 -17.94
C ILE A 99 -2.09 -1.71 -17.53
N PRO A 100 -2.26 -0.39 -17.70
CA PRO A 100 -1.31 0.60 -17.21
C PRO A 100 -1.21 0.56 -15.67
N ASP A 101 0.00 0.40 -15.12
CA ASP A 101 0.19 0.50 -13.68
C ASP A 101 1.60 0.93 -13.24
N ALA A 102 2.66 0.23 -13.65
CA ALA A 102 4.01 0.51 -13.16
C ALA A 102 4.50 1.90 -13.58
N LEU A 103 5.10 2.66 -12.67
CA LEU A 103 5.57 4.03 -12.89
C LEU A 103 7.09 4.07 -13.01
N VAL A 104 7.59 4.18 -14.24
CA VAL A 104 9.04 4.29 -14.52
C VAL A 104 9.42 5.77 -14.61
N PRO A 105 10.34 6.28 -13.78
CA PRO A 105 10.73 7.69 -13.83
C PRO A 105 11.27 8.09 -15.21
N MET A 106 10.77 9.18 -15.79
CA MET A 106 11.26 9.69 -17.08
C MET A 106 12.74 10.08 -17.02
N ALA A 107 13.23 10.49 -15.85
CA ALA A 107 14.64 10.79 -15.62
C ALA A 107 15.56 9.59 -15.92
N GLU A 108 15.13 8.36 -15.57
CA GLU A 108 15.87 7.13 -15.89
C GLU A 108 15.86 6.82 -17.40
N LEU A 109 14.84 7.31 -18.10
CA LEU A 109 14.71 7.19 -19.56
C LEU A 109 15.37 8.36 -20.31
N GLY A 110 16.15 9.20 -19.63
CA GLY A 110 16.77 10.39 -20.21
C GLY A 110 15.75 11.42 -20.70
N ASN A 111 14.60 11.51 -20.03
CA ASN A 111 13.45 12.34 -20.37
C ASN A 111 12.89 12.09 -21.77
N LYS A 112 13.05 10.86 -22.28
CA LYS A 112 12.63 10.45 -23.61
C LYS A 112 11.83 9.16 -23.55
N THR A 113 10.80 9.07 -24.38
CA THR A 113 9.99 7.86 -24.50
C THR A 113 9.49 7.67 -25.92
N LEU A 114 9.18 6.43 -26.29
CA LEU A 114 8.62 6.12 -27.60
C LEU A 114 7.10 6.18 -27.55
N LEU A 115 6.51 6.92 -28.48
CA LEU A 115 5.12 6.80 -28.87
C LEU A 115 5.07 5.85 -30.06
N SER A 116 4.40 4.72 -29.88
CA SER A 116 4.13 3.71 -30.91
C SER A 116 2.62 3.77 -31.26
N PRO A 117 2.07 2.96 -32.20
CA PRO A 117 0.65 3.04 -32.60
C PRO A 117 -0.40 2.80 -31.49
N ASN A 118 0.01 2.63 -30.24
CA ASN A 118 -0.84 2.46 -29.07
C ASN A 118 -0.75 3.70 -28.17
N ASN A 119 -1.71 3.83 -27.26
CA ASN A 119 -1.68 4.87 -26.24
C ASN A 119 -0.40 4.80 -25.41
N ALA A 120 0.22 5.97 -25.22
CA ALA A 120 1.32 6.23 -24.31
C ALA A 120 0.85 7.18 -23.23
N VAL A 121 1.27 6.97 -21.98
CA VAL A 121 0.83 7.81 -20.87
C VAL A 121 2.03 8.27 -20.05
N LEU A 122 2.05 9.56 -19.77
CA LEU A 122 2.88 10.14 -18.72
C LEU A 122 2.02 10.37 -17.49
N TRP A 123 2.46 9.87 -16.34
CA TRP A 123 1.95 10.28 -15.05
C TRP A 123 2.72 11.51 -14.60
N VAL A 124 2.00 12.54 -14.18
CA VAL A 124 2.58 13.77 -13.65
C VAL A 124 2.26 13.83 -12.17
N SER A 125 3.28 14.01 -11.35
CA SER A 125 3.17 14.13 -9.89
C SER A 125 3.81 15.44 -9.44
N LEU A 126 3.15 16.18 -8.54
CA LEU A 126 3.68 17.42 -7.98
C LEU A 126 3.47 17.42 -6.46
N ASP A 127 4.57 17.45 -5.71
CA ASP A 127 4.59 17.69 -4.27
C ASP A 127 4.61 19.20 -3.99
N ILE A 128 3.49 19.73 -3.47
CA ILE A 128 3.37 21.15 -3.13
C ILE A 128 4.04 21.39 -1.76
N PRO A 129 5.05 22.28 -1.65
CA PRO A 129 5.67 22.60 -0.37
C PRO A 129 4.67 23.07 0.70
N LYS A 130 4.90 22.71 1.97
CA LYS A 130 4.01 23.06 3.10
C LYS A 130 3.90 24.57 3.35
N ASP A 131 4.90 25.33 2.95
CA ASP A 131 5.00 26.79 3.09
C ASP A 131 4.51 27.57 1.85
N THR A 132 3.96 26.86 0.85
CA THR A 132 3.41 27.48 -0.35
C THR A 132 2.28 28.45 0.01
N ALA A 133 2.36 29.68 -0.49
CA ALA A 133 1.32 30.68 -0.30
C ALA A 133 0.04 30.30 -1.06
N ALA A 134 -1.11 30.73 -0.54
CA ALA A 134 -2.35 30.60 -1.29
C ALA A 134 -2.28 31.46 -2.57
N GLY A 135 -2.80 30.93 -3.68
CA GLY A 135 -2.72 31.63 -4.96
C GLY A 135 -2.94 30.72 -6.15
N THR A 136 -2.79 31.31 -7.35
CA THR A 136 -2.85 30.60 -8.61
C THR A 136 -1.46 30.50 -9.20
N TYR A 137 -1.06 29.27 -9.52
CA TYR A 137 0.23 28.92 -10.09
C TYR A 137 0.03 28.25 -11.45
N LYS A 138 1.01 28.35 -12.33
CA LYS A 138 0.96 27.79 -13.68
C LYS A 138 2.28 27.15 -14.06
N TYR A 139 2.18 25.94 -14.61
CA TYR A 139 3.30 25.24 -15.19
C TYR A 139 2.88 24.48 -16.44
N THR A 140 3.86 24.13 -17.25
CA THR A 140 3.66 23.49 -18.55
C THR A 140 4.56 22.27 -18.65
N VAL A 141 4.00 21.16 -19.11
CA VAL A 141 4.77 20.00 -19.57
C VAL A 141 4.87 20.07 -21.09
N ASP A 142 6.06 20.36 -21.58
CA ASP A 142 6.35 20.45 -23.01
C ASP A 142 6.68 19.06 -23.56
N LEU A 143 5.98 18.67 -24.63
CA LEU A 143 6.19 17.42 -25.34
C LEU A 143 6.76 17.69 -26.73
N THR A 144 8.05 17.42 -26.92
CA THR A 144 8.72 17.55 -28.21
C THR A 144 8.71 16.22 -28.95
N PHE A 145 8.02 16.18 -30.08
CA PHE A 145 7.88 15.01 -30.93
C PHE A 145 8.87 15.05 -32.08
N THR A 146 9.56 13.94 -32.33
CA THR A 146 10.41 13.72 -33.50
C THR A 146 9.99 12.42 -34.18
N ASP A 147 9.63 12.47 -35.47
CA ASP A 147 9.36 11.26 -36.25
C ASP A 147 10.66 10.45 -36.41
N VAL A 148 10.66 9.19 -35.96
CA VAL A 148 11.85 8.34 -35.98
C VAL A 148 12.29 7.95 -37.39
N ARG A 149 11.41 8.09 -38.39
CA ARG A 149 11.70 7.84 -39.82
C ARG A 149 11.96 9.12 -40.60
N ARG A 150 11.65 10.29 -40.03
CA ARG A 150 11.81 11.62 -40.63
C ARG A 150 12.31 12.61 -39.57
N SER A 151 13.61 12.59 -39.32
CA SER A 151 14.23 13.36 -38.24
C SER A 151 14.14 14.89 -38.39
N ASP A 152 13.66 15.38 -39.53
CA ASP A 152 13.38 16.79 -39.80
C ASP A 152 11.98 17.24 -39.34
N ALA A 153 11.07 16.31 -39.05
CA ALA A 153 9.73 16.61 -38.54
C ALA A 153 9.74 16.68 -37.01
N VAL A 154 10.08 17.85 -36.47
CA VAL A 154 10.08 18.16 -35.04
C VAL A 154 9.04 19.23 -34.71
N PHE A 155 8.22 19.00 -33.69
CA PHE A 155 7.30 20.01 -33.16
C PHE A 155 7.07 19.79 -31.65
N THR A 156 6.70 20.85 -30.94
CA THR A 156 6.42 20.80 -29.50
C THR A 156 4.95 21.10 -29.24
N VAL A 157 4.33 20.33 -28.34
CA VAL A 157 2.98 20.58 -27.84
C VAL A 157 3.05 20.88 -26.33
N PRO A 158 2.63 22.08 -25.90
CA PRO A 158 2.54 22.41 -24.48
C PRO A 158 1.29 21.78 -23.85
N CYS A 159 1.46 21.20 -22.66
CA CYS A 159 0.36 20.72 -21.81
C CYS A 159 0.31 21.59 -20.54
N ASP A 160 -0.57 22.59 -20.53
CA ASP A 160 -0.67 23.58 -19.46
C ASP A 160 -1.49 23.08 -18.26
N MET A 161 -1.05 23.43 -17.06
CA MET A 161 -1.77 23.20 -15.82
C MET A 161 -1.90 24.50 -15.02
N THR A 162 -3.12 24.81 -14.57
CA THR A 162 -3.40 25.89 -13.62
C THR A 162 -3.75 25.31 -12.25
N LEU A 163 -2.90 25.56 -11.26
CA LEU A 163 -3.06 25.09 -9.89
C LEU A 163 -3.57 26.21 -8.98
N THR A 164 -4.68 25.98 -8.27
CA THR A 164 -5.14 26.84 -7.18
C THR A 164 -4.75 26.24 -5.84
N VAL A 165 -3.92 26.94 -5.08
CA VAL A 165 -3.53 26.57 -3.71
C VAL A 165 -4.39 27.35 -2.71
N ILE A 166 -5.10 26.63 -1.83
CA ILE A 166 -5.99 27.23 -0.82
C ILE A 166 -5.22 27.60 0.46
N PRO A 167 -5.70 28.55 1.31
CA PRO A 167 -4.97 29.02 2.48
C PRO A 167 -5.07 28.08 3.70
N VAL A 168 -5.06 26.76 3.49
CA VAL A 168 -5.12 25.76 4.55
C VAL A 168 -4.08 24.69 4.29
N VAL A 169 -3.09 24.59 5.19
CA VAL A 169 -2.01 23.59 5.12
C VAL A 169 -2.58 22.20 5.38
N MET A 170 -2.12 21.22 4.60
CA MET A 170 -2.49 19.82 4.76
C MET A 170 -2.08 19.31 6.15
N PRO A 171 -3.01 18.82 7.00
CA PRO A 171 -2.67 18.33 8.34
C PRO A 171 -1.79 17.08 8.26
N GLU A 172 -1.06 16.73 9.31
CA GLU A 172 -0.28 15.48 9.34
C GLU A 172 -1.18 14.25 9.23
N GLN A 173 -0.70 13.18 8.60
CA GLN A 173 -1.44 11.92 8.49
C GLN A 173 -1.58 11.25 9.86
N GLN A 174 -2.82 11.13 10.35
CA GLN A 174 -3.13 10.39 11.57
C GLN A 174 -3.48 8.92 11.30
N THR A 175 -4.11 8.62 10.16
CA THR A 175 -4.45 7.25 9.75
C THR A 175 -3.19 6.41 9.63
N ILE A 176 -3.19 5.26 10.30
CA ILE A 176 -2.08 4.32 10.21
C ILE A 176 -2.28 3.49 8.94
N TYR A 177 -1.26 3.45 8.09
CA TYR A 177 -1.30 2.69 6.85
C TYR A 177 -0.09 1.77 6.79
N SER A 178 -0.37 0.47 6.66
CA SER A 178 0.62 -0.56 6.43
C SER A 178 0.32 -1.38 5.18
N ARG A 179 1.38 -1.72 4.45
CA ARG A 179 1.41 -2.88 3.56
C ARG A 179 2.60 -3.75 3.91
N TRP A 180 2.39 -5.05 4.07
CA TRP A 180 3.45 -5.93 4.55
C TRP A 180 4.62 -6.01 3.58
N PHE A 181 5.79 -5.66 4.12
CA PHE A 181 7.08 -5.65 3.45
C PHE A 181 7.75 -7.02 3.54
N HIS A 182 8.13 -7.57 2.38
CA HIS A 182 8.76 -8.88 2.26
C HIS A 182 10.22 -8.71 1.83
N ALA A 183 11.14 -8.71 2.79
CA ALA A 183 12.56 -8.49 2.51
C ALA A 183 13.21 -9.63 1.71
N ASP A 184 12.81 -10.87 1.92
CA ASP A 184 13.28 -12.03 1.13
C ASP A 184 12.90 -11.91 -0.36
N CYS A 185 11.73 -11.34 -0.65
CA CYS A 185 11.32 -11.02 -2.02
C CYS A 185 12.24 -9.98 -2.67
N VAL A 186 12.78 -9.04 -1.90
CA VAL A 186 13.76 -8.05 -2.42
C VAL A 186 15.04 -8.77 -2.82
N ALA A 187 15.61 -9.60 -1.94
CA ALA A 187 16.81 -10.38 -2.26
C ALA A 187 16.60 -11.27 -3.50
N THR A 188 15.47 -11.97 -3.55
CA THR A 188 15.15 -12.93 -4.62
C THR A 188 14.94 -12.24 -5.97
N ALA A 189 14.15 -11.16 -6.02
CA ALA A 189 13.85 -10.46 -7.27
C ALA A 189 15.06 -9.72 -7.87
N HIS A 190 16.03 -9.33 -7.04
CA HIS A 190 17.24 -8.63 -7.47
C HIS A 190 18.47 -9.54 -7.55
N HIS A 191 18.32 -10.83 -7.23
CA HIS A 191 19.41 -11.82 -7.23
C HIS A 191 20.61 -11.41 -6.36
N VAL A 192 20.36 -10.89 -5.17
CA VAL A 192 21.38 -10.49 -4.19
C VAL A 192 21.32 -11.37 -2.95
N GLU A 193 22.46 -11.52 -2.25
CA GLU A 193 22.52 -12.27 -1.00
C GLU A 193 21.78 -11.53 0.12
N ILE A 194 21.00 -12.27 0.91
CA ILE A 194 20.25 -11.72 2.05
C ILE A 194 21.23 -11.08 3.04
N PHE A 195 20.95 -9.84 3.39
CA PHE A 195 21.73 -8.96 4.28
C PHE A 195 23.12 -8.57 3.77
N SER A 196 23.45 -8.83 2.50
CA SER A 196 24.55 -8.12 1.84
C SER A 196 24.28 -6.61 1.80
N GLU A 197 25.31 -5.79 1.61
CA GLU A 197 25.14 -4.33 1.47
C GLU A 197 24.21 -3.97 0.31
N ALA A 198 24.29 -4.70 -0.82
CA ALA A 198 23.37 -4.52 -1.94
C ALA A 198 21.91 -4.80 -1.53
N HIS A 199 21.65 -5.82 -0.70
CA HIS A 199 20.32 -6.08 -0.18
C HIS A 199 19.84 -4.94 0.73
N TRP A 200 20.68 -4.42 1.62
CA TRP A 200 20.33 -3.29 2.48
C TRP A 200 20.01 -2.02 1.68
N GLU A 201 20.80 -1.70 0.66
CA GLU A 201 20.55 -0.57 -0.23
C GLU A 201 19.22 -0.71 -0.98
N LEU A 202 18.88 -1.92 -1.42
CA LEU A 202 17.59 -2.20 -2.06
C LEU A 202 16.44 -2.11 -1.07
N MET A 203 16.56 -2.70 0.13
CA MET A 203 15.53 -2.56 1.17
C MET A 203 15.26 -1.09 1.49
N GLU A 204 16.28 -0.24 1.56
CA GLU A 204 16.11 1.20 1.79
C GLU A 204 15.32 1.88 0.67
N LYS A 205 15.55 1.50 -0.61
CA LYS A 205 14.76 2.00 -1.75
C LYS A 205 13.29 1.58 -1.66
N TYR A 206 13.00 0.34 -1.26
CA TYR A 206 11.61 -0.13 -1.05
C TYR A 206 10.93 0.60 0.11
N VAL A 207 11.65 0.84 1.20
CA VAL A 207 11.16 1.61 2.36
C VAL A 207 10.86 3.06 1.96
N ALA A 208 11.75 3.70 1.19
CA ALA A 208 11.53 5.03 0.65
C ALA A 208 10.30 5.09 -0.28
N ALA A 209 10.13 4.10 -1.16
CA ALA A 209 8.98 4.01 -2.05
C ALA A 209 7.66 3.80 -1.29
N ALA A 210 7.67 3.01 -0.21
CA ALA A 210 6.51 2.81 0.63
C ALA A 210 6.15 4.09 1.42
N ALA A 211 7.13 4.76 2.00
CA ALA A 211 6.95 6.03 2.70
C ALA A 211 6.39 7.13 1.77
N ARG A 212 6.89 7.19 0.52
CA ARG A 212 6.42 8.13 -0.51
C ARG A 212 4.91 8.07 -0.71
N VAL A 213 4.31 6.89 -0.60
CA VAL A 213 2.86 6.66 -0.80
C VAL A 213 2.08 6.59 0.52
N GLY A 214 2.62 7.20 1.57
CA GLY A 214 1.95 7.42 2.85
C GLY A 214 2.02 6.26 3.83
N MET A 215 2.79 5.21 3.56
CA MET A 215 2.99 4.13 4.52
C MET A 215 3.76 4.67 5.73
N ASN A 216 3.17 4.57 6.92
CA ASN A 216 3.74 5.10 8.17
C ASN A 216 3.92 4.02 9.25
N MET A 217 3.68 2.76 8.88
CA MET A 217 3.93 1.56 9.65
C MET A 217 4.49 0.46 8.74
N ILE A 218 5.44 -0.34 9.24
CA ILE A 218 6.07 -1.39 8.43
C ILE A 218 6.22 -2.71 9.19
N LEU A 219 5.97 -3.82 8.48
CA LEU A 219 6.27 -5.17 8.94
C LEU A 219 7.77 -5.34 9.14
N THR A 220 8.14 -5.62 10.37
CA THR A 220 9.52 -5.74 10.84
C THR A 220 9.82 -7.22 11.08
N PRO A 221 10.68 -7.84 10.24
CA PRO A 221 11.00 -9.26 10.33
C PRO A 221 12.03 -9.53 11.43
N ILE A 222 11.63 -9.33 12.71
CA ILE A 222 12.45 -9.71 13.87
C ILE A 222 12.87 -11.20 13.78
N HIS A 223 12.00 -12.02 13.19
CA HIS A 223 12.25 -13.33 12.60
C HIS A 223 11.51 -13.42 11.24
N THR A 224 11.74 -14.50 10.49
CA THR A 224 11.11 -14.69 9.17
C THR A 224 9.58 -14.75 9.31
N PRO A 225 8.81 -13.84 8.68
CA PRO A 225 7.36 -13.85 8.79
C PRO A 225 6.75 -15.17 8.26
N PRO A 226 5.87 -15.85 9.02
CA PRO A 226 5.25 -17.12 8.63
C PRO A 226 4.03 -16.91 7.71
N LEU A 227 4.17 -16.07 6.69
CA LEU A 227 3.05 -15.59 5.86
C LEU A 227 3.03 -16.27 4.50
N ASP A 228 1.86 -16.79 4.12
CA ASP A 228 1.58 -17.50 2.86
C ASP A 228 2.69 -18.51 2.52
N THR A 229 3.00 -19.38 3.48
CA THR A 229 4.06 -20.41 3.38
C THR A 229 3.46 -21.78 3.63
N ALA A 230 3.74 -22.75 2.76
CA ALA A 230 3.22 -24.11 2.89
C ALA A 230 3.59 -24.76 4.23
N GLU A 231 2.66 -25.55 4.78
CA GLU A 231 2.93 -26.32 6.01
C GLU A 231 4.15 -27.23 5.81
N GLY A 232 5.08 -27.19 6.77
CA GLY A 232 6.31 -27.99 6.73
C GLY A 232 7.44 -27.39 5.88
N THR A 233 7.27 -26.21 5.28
CA THR A 233 8.31 -25.53 4.50
C THR A 233 8.76 -24.23 5.15
N ALA A 234 9.78 -23.59 4.56
CA ALA A 234 10.31 -22.30 4.97
C ALA A 234 10.57 -21.43 3.73
N ARG A 235 10.32 -20.13 3.86
CA ARG A 235 10.83 -19.10 2.95
C ARG A 235 12.32 -18.83 3.23
N PRO A 236 13.06 -18.17 2.32
CA PRO A 236 14.41 -17.72 2.61
C PRO A 236 14.45 -16.92 3.92
N CYS A 237 15.39 -17.26 4.80
CA CYS A 237 15.41 -16.71 6.15
C CYS A 237 15.77 -15.22 6.14
N VAL A 238 14.86 -14.38 6.61
CA VAL A 238 15.12 -12.97 6.90
C VAL A 238 14.75 -12.72 8.36
N GLN A 239 15.76 -12.73 9.20
CA GLN A 239 15.64 -12.59 10.64
C GLN A 239 16.59 -11.47 11.10
N LEU A 240 16.01 -10.41 11.67
CA LEU A 240 16.74 -9.23 12.12
C LEU A 240 17.33 -9.38 13.53
N VAL A 241 17.02 -10.46 14.23
CA VAL A 241 17.62 -10.78 15.54
C VAL A 241 18.43 -12.05 15.43
N ASP A 242 19.74 -11.96 15.64
CA ASP A 242 20.59 -13.14 15.71
C ASP A 242 20.45 -13.76 17.10
N ILE A 243 20.29 -15.09 17.16
CA ILE A 243 19.92 -15.81 18.39
C ILE A 243 20.91 -16.94 18.64
N GLU A 244 21.45 -17.00 19.86
CA GLU A 244 22.30 -18.10 20.32
C GLU A 244 21.72 -18.72 21.60
N LYS A 245 21.63 -20.06 21.63
CA LYS A 245 21.13 -20.84 22.76
C LYS A 245 22.27 -21.38 23.62
N GLN A 246 22.18 -21.19 24.93
CA GLN A 246 23.09 -21.72 25.94
C GLN A 246 22.28 -22.40 27.05
N GLY A 247 22.20 -23.74 27.00
CA GLY A 247 21.30 -24.50 27.88
C GLY A 247 19.84 -24.09 27.64
N ASP A 248 19.16 -23.64 28.70
CA ASP A 248 17.77 -23.15 28.64
C ASP A 248 17.66 -21.63 28.44
N THR A 249 18.79 -20.95 28.25
CA THR A 249 18.85 -19.49 28.09
C THR A 249 19.27 -19.09 26.67
N TYR A 250 18.86 -17.89 26.26
CA TYR A 250 19.13 -17.35 24.94
C TYR A 250 19.81 -15.98 25.03
N THR A 251 20.73 -15.72 24.11
CA THR A 251 21.32 -14.39 23.90
C THR A 251 20.93 -13.87 22.52
N PHE A 252 20.81 -12.54 22.41
CA PHE A 252 20.24 -11.86 21.26
C PHE A 252 21.18 -10.74 20.79
N ASN A 253 21.45 -10.69 19.49
CA ASN A 253 22.10 -9.55 18.85
C ASN A 253 21.09 -8.80 17.97
N PHE A 254 21.01 -7.48 18.17
CA PHE A 254 20.04 -6.58 17.55
C PHE A 254 20.65 -5.61 16.51
N ASP A 255 21.86 -5.84 16.01
CA ASP A 255 22.54 -4.95 15.08
C ASP A 255 21.72 -4.75 13.79
N LYS A 256 21.18 -5.84 13.23
CA LYS A 256 20.32 -5.81 12.03
C LYS A 256 18.99 -5.11 12.32
N LEU A 257 18.35 -5.40 13.46
CA LEU A 257 17.13 -4.72 13.88
C LEU A 257 17.33 -3.20 14.03
N THR A 258 18.43 -2.80 14.68
CA THR A 258 18.81 -1.38 14.84
C THR A 258 19.00 -0.70 13.50
N ARG A 259 19.73 -1.35 12.58
CA ARG A 259 19.94 -0.84 11.21
C ARG A 259 18.61 -0.66 10.47
N PHE A 260 17.72 -1.64 10.55
CA PHE A 260 16.41 -1.60 9.91
C PHE A 260 15.50 -0.50 10.47
N VAL A 261 15.36 -0.41 11.79
CA VAL A 261 14.54 0.63 12.44
C VAL A 261 15.07 2.02 12.11
N THR A 262 16.39 2.22 12.21
CA THR A 262 17.02 3.52 11.90
C THR A 262 16.79 3.91 10.44
N MET A 263 16.87 2.95 9.51
CA MET A 263 16.57 3.16 8.10
C MET A 263 15.11 3.60 7.90
N CYS A 264 14.16 2.92 8.53
CA CYS A 264 12.73 3.28 8.44
C CYS A 264 12.45 4.69 8.98
N LEU A 265 13.05 5.05 10.12
CA LEU A 265 12.90 6.38 10.72
C LEU A 265 13.43 7.50 9.82
N ARG A 266 14.54 7.29 9.09
CA ARG A 266 15.07 8.27 8.12
C ARG A 266 14.07 8.62 7.02
N HIS A 267 13.22 7.66 6.64
CA HIS A 267 12.19 7.83 5.60
C HIS A 267 10.82 8.20 6.18
N GLY A 268 10.72 8.49 7.48
CA GLY A 268 9.48 8.93 8.12
C GLY A 268 8.50 7.81 8.49
N ILE A 269 8.92 6.54 8.40
CA ILE A 269 8.15 5.42 8.95
C ILE A 269 8.48 5.30 10.44
N THR A 270 7.51 5.68 11.29
CA THR A 270 7.71 5.80 12.74
C THR A 270 6.98 4.74 13.55
N ARG A 271 6.25 3.83 12.91
CA ARG A 271 5.52 2.73 13.55
C ARG A 271 5.97 1.40 12.96
N PHE A 272 5.85 0.34 13.76
CA PHE A 272 6.37 -0.96 13.37
C PHE A 272 5.40 -2.06 13.81
N GLU A 273 5.07 -3.00 12.94
CA GLU A 273 4.46 -4.28 13.34
C GLU A 273 5.53 -5.36 13.35
N MET A 274 5.66 -6.06 14.46
CA MET A 274 6.57 -7.18 14.62
C MET A 274 5.94 -8.43 13.99
N ALA A 275 6.76 -9.18 13.24
CA ALA A 275 6.35 -10.40 12.57
C ALA A 275 5.57 -11.36 13.49
N HIS A 276 4.58 -12.04 12.91
CA HIS A 276 3.70 -12.99 13.60
C HIS A 276 4.48 -13.99 14.44
N LEU A 277 4.11 -14.10 15.71
CA LEU A 277 4.79 -14.93 16.71
C LEU A 277 4.34 -16.40 16.67
N PHE A 278 3.34 -16.71 15.86
CA PHE A 278 2.84 -18.06 15.64
C PHE A 278 2.47 -18.26 14.17
N SER A 279 2.37 -19.53 13.76
CA SER A 279 1.98 -19.94 12.41
C SER A 279 0.62 -19.38 12.00
N GLN A 280 0.48 -18.97 10.73
CA GLN A 280 -0.78 -18.56 10.12
C GLN A 280 -1.88 -19.64 10.28
N TRP A 281 -3.15 -19.22 10.28
CA TRP A 281 -4.34 -20.08 10.37
C TRP A 281 -4.47 -20.90 11.67
N GLY A 282 -4.19 -20.25 12.80
CA GLY A 282 -4.60 -20.75 14.11
C GLY A 282 -3.47 -21.12 15.07
N ALA A 283 -2.31 -20.48 14.96
CA ALA A 283 -1.26 -20.48 15.98
C ALA A 283 -0.82 -21.86 16.50
N LYS A 284 -0.79 -22.88 15.63
CA LYS A 284 -0.48 -24.27 16.01
C LYS A 284 0.99 -24.49 16.31
N CYS A 285 1.87 -23.83 15.55
CA CYS A 285 3.31 -23.97 15.63
C CYS A 285 3.99 -22.60 15.76
N PRO A 286 5.24 -22.55 16.25
CA PRO A 286 6.08 -21.37 16.08
C PRO A 286 6.35 -21.06 14.60
N PRO A 287 6.69 -19.81 14.26
CA PRO A 287 7.30 -19.49 12.98
C PRO A 287 8.67 -20.18 12.85
N ASN A 288 9.20 -20.21 11.63
CA ASN A 288 10.56 -20.70 11.40
C ASN A 288 11.57 -19.68 11.96
N ILE A 289 12.29 -20.07 13.02
CA ILE A 289 13.30 -19.22 13.69
C ILE A 289 14.63 -19.97 13.71
N MET A 290 15.65 -19.34 13.13
CA MET A 290 17.01 -19.88 13.16
C MET A 290 17.69 -19.52 14.49
N VAL A 291 18.34 -20.51 15.09
CA VAL A 291 19.07 -20.35 16.35
C VAL A 291 20.40 -21.06 16.23
N THR A 292 21.46 -20.41 16.70
CA THR A 292 22.77 -21.06 16.84
C THR A 292 22.81 -21.83 18.16
N HIS A 293 23.04 -23.14 18.08
CA HIS A 293 23.25 -24.00 19.24
C HIS A 293 24.38 -25.00 18.94
N ASP A 294 25.28 -25.21 19.90
CA ASP A 294 26.44 -26.11 19.75
C ASP A 294 27.32 -25.81 18.51
N GLY A 295 27.41 -24.52 18.13
CA GLY A 295 28.17 -24.06 16.97
C GLY A 295 27.50 -24.31 15.61
N VAL A 296 26.26 -24.79 15.58
CA VAL A 296 25.45 -25.00 14.37
C VAL A 296 24.26 -24.06 14.37
N THR A 297 24.00 -23.39 13.24
CA THR A 297 22.81 -22.57 13.04
C THR A 297 21.80 -23.35 12.19
N ASP A 298 20.62 -23.61 12.75
CA ASP A 298 19.51 -24.27 12.06
C ASP A 298 18.16 -23.79 12.63
N TYR A 299 17.05 -24.24 12.05
CA TYR A 299 15.70 -23.98 12.54
C TYR A 299 15.42 -24.76 13.82
N LEU A 300 15.61 -24.11 14.97
CA LEU A 300 15.21 -24.67 16.27
C LEU A 300 13.69 -24.63 16.46
N PHE A 301 13.02 -23.66 15.85
CA PHE A 301 11.57 -23.52 15.88
C PHE A 301 11.01 -23.49 14.48
N GLY A 302 9.80 -24.05 14.33
CA GLY A 302 9.06 -24.13 13.08
C GLY A 302 7.93 -25.15 13.18
N TRP A 303 7.47 -25.65 12.03
CA TRP A 303 6.34 -26.59 11.94
C TRP A 303 6.48 -27.88 12.76
N HIS A 304 7.71 -28.29 13.06
CA HIS A 304 8.01 -29.51 13.83
C HIS A 304 7.91 -29.31 15.36
N VAL A 305 7.67 -28.09 15.83
CA VAL A 305 7.54 -27.74 17.25
C VAL A 305 6.11 -27.33 17.56
N SER A 306 5.58 -27.76 18.71
CA SER A 306 4.28 -27.31 19.20
C SER A 306 4.36 -25.89 19.78
N ALA A 307 3.42 -25.01 19.42
CA ALA A 307 3.35 -23.64 19.94
C ALA A 307 3.17 -23.58 21.48
N THR A 308 2.64 -24.63 22.10
CA THR A 308 2.46 -24.74 23.56
C THR A 308 3.49 -25.67 24.21
N GLY A 309 4.49 -26.13 23.45
CA GLY A 309 5.57 -26.98 23.95
C GLY A 309 6.50 -26.26 24.93
N PRO A 310 7.16 -26.99 25.84
CA PRO A 310 8.03 -26.41 26.87
C PRO A 310 9.22 -25.61 26.27
N GLU A 311 9.73 -26.03 25.11
CA GLU A 311 10.85 -25.34 24.46
C GLU A 311 10.47 -23.94 23.99
N TYR A 312 9.34 -23.81 23.28
CA TYR A 312 8.90 -22.51 22.78
C TYR A 312 8.35 -21.60 23.88
N THR A 313 7.62 -22.17 24.84
CA THR A 313 7.11 -21.42 26.00
C THR A 313 8.21 -20.96 26.96
N ASN A 314 9.39 -21.61 26.94
CA ASN A 314 10.60 -21.10 27.60
C ASN A 314 11.32 -20.00 26.80
N PHE A 315 11.40 -20.16 25.48
CA PHE A 315 12.10 -19.22 24.59
C PHE A 315 11.37 -17.89 24.43
N LEU A 316 10.06 -17.93 24.12
CA LEU A 316 9.31 -16.75 23.67
C LEU A 316 9.32 -15.61 24.71
N PRO A 317 9.15 -15.86 26.02
CA PRO A 317 9.27 -14.80 27.02
C PRO A 317 10.65 -14.13 27.07
N GLN A 318 11.73 -14.91 26.92
CA GLN A 318 13.09 -14.36 26.87
C GLN A 318 13.30 -13.49 25.63
N TYR A 319 12.84 -13.98 24.48
CA TYR A 319 12.97 -13.28 23.20
C TYR A 319 12.18 -11.97 23.15
N ILE A 320 10.89 -12.00 23.50
CA ILE A 320 10.04 -10.81 23.44
C ILE A 320 10.45 -9.78 24.49
N THR A 321 10.85 -10.21 25.69
CA THR A 321 11.39 -9.27 26.68
C THR A 321 12.63 -8.56 26.16
N ALA A 322 13.56 -9.30 25.54
CA ALA A 322 14.78 -8.72 24.98
C ALA A 322 14.49 -7.76 23.82
N VAL A 323 13.58 -8.14 22.90
CA VAL A 323 13.13 -7.28 21.79
C VAL A 323 12.47 -6.00 22.31
N CYS A 324 11.56 -6.09 23.28
CA CYS A 324 10.90 -4.92 23.86
C CYS A 324 11.88 -3.98 24.56
N ASN A 325 12.85 -4.51 25.31
CA ASN A 325 13.91 -3.70 25.93
C ASN A 325 14.74 -2.96 24.87
N HIS A 326 15.13 -3.65 23.80
CA HIS A 326 15.88 -3.03 22.71
C HIS A 326 15.08 -1.95 21.97
N LEU A 327 13.80 -2.21 21.66
CA LEU A 327 12.91 -1.21 21.04
C LEU A 327 12.67 0.00 21.95
N LYS A 328 12.69 -0.20 23.28
CA LYS A 328 12.63 0.88 24.27
C LYS A 328 13.90 1.72 24.28
N GLU A 329 15.07 1.09 24.17
CA GLU A 329 16.36 1.79 24.03
C GLU A 329 16.43 2.62 22.75
N LEU A 330 15.84 2.13 21.65
CA LEU A 330 15.66 2.87 20.41
C LEU A 330 14.56 3.96 20.48
N GLY A 331 13.77 4.00 21.55
CA GLY A 331 12.69 4.98 21.75
C GLY A 331 11.46 4.77 20.86
N VAL A 332 11.26 3.56 20.31
CA VAL A 332 10.17 3.25 19.36
C VAL A 332 9.11 2.29 19.90
N LEU A 333 9.32 1.67 21.07
CA LEU A 333 8.42 0.64 21.62
C LEU A 333 6.95 1.07 21.69
N ASP A 334 6.65 2.32 22.07
CA ASP A 334 5.28 2.83 22.17
C ASP A 334 4.55 2.87 20.81
N ASN A 335 5.30 2.84 19.71
CA ASN A 335 4.81 2.81 18.33
C ASN A 335 4.95 1.41 17.69
N CYS A 336 5.22 0.38 18.49
CA CYS A 336 5.30 -1.00 18.04
C CYS A 336 4.01 -1.78 18.32
N PHE A 337 3.64 -2.60 17.35
CA PHE A 337 2.54 -3.55 17.41
C PHE A 337 3.07 -4.96 17.21
N PHE A 338 2.41 -5.96 17.77
CA PHE A 338 2.84 -7.35 17.71
C PHE A 338 1.70 -8.21 17.20
N HIS A 339 2.01 -9.02 16.21
CA HIS A 339 1.08 -10.00 15.67
C HIS A 339 1.16 -11.32 16.43
N ILE A 340 0.01 -11.90 16.78
CA ILE A 340 -0.03 -13.23 17.36
C ILE A 340 -0.07 -14.24 16.22
N SER A 341 -1.11 -14.18 15.39
CA SER A 341 -1.32 -15.09 14.26
C SER A 341 -2.22 -14.46 13.21
N ASP A 342 -1.93 -14.73 11.95
CA ASP A 342 -2.74 -14.25 10.84
C ASP A 342 -3.97 -15.16 10.60
N GLU A 343 -5.14 -14.53 10.43
CA GLU A 343 -6.46 -15.12 10.13
C GLU A 343 -6.82 -16.43 10.87
N PRO A 344 -6.80 -16.47 12.22
CA PRO A 344 -7.33 -17.61 12.97
C PRO A 344 -8.86 -17.76 12.78
N ASN A 345 -9.33 -19.01 12.78
CA ASN A 345 -10.77 -19.33 12.74
C ASN A 345 -11.31 -19.66 14.14
N LEU A 346 -12.64 -19.67 14.31
CA LEU A 346 -13.27 -19.99 15.60
C LEU A 346 -12.90 -21.38 16.14
N HIS A 347 -12.60 -22.34 15.26
CA HIS A 347 -12.12 -23.66 15.70
C HIS A 347 -10.74 -23.59 16.36
N ASN A 348 -9.97 -22.52 16.13
CA ASN A 348 -8.64 -22.29 16.70
C ASN A 348 -8.68 -21.36 17.93
N ILE A 349 -9.84 -20.95 18.41
CA ILE A 349 -9.94 -19.89 19.43
C ILE A 349 -9.21 -20.24 20.73
N ASP A 350 -9.25 -21.51 21.17
CA ASP A 350 -8.55 -21.96 22.37
C ASP A 350 -7.03 -21.93 22.19
N GLN A 351 -6.56 -22.30 21.00
CA GLN A 351 -5.14 -22.25 20.65
C GLN A 351 -4.64 -20.80 20.57
N TYR A 352 -5.42 -19.92 19.93
CA TYR A 352 -5.13 -18.48 19.88
C TYR A 352 -5.14 -17.87 21.28
N ARG A 353 -6.09 -18.25 22.14
CA ARG A 353 -6.14 -17.83 23.54
C ARG A 353 -4.87 -18.23 24.30
N ALA A 354 -4.40 -19.47 24.14
CA ALA A 354 -3.16 -19.89 24.78
C ALA A 354 -1.95 -19.05 24.34
N ALA A 355 -1.86 -18.71 23.05
CA ALA A 355 -0.84 -17.82 22.51
C ALA A 355 -0.97 -16.38 23.06
N ALA A 356 -2.20 -15.84 23.10
CA ALA A 356 -2.48 -14.50 23.64
C ALA A 356 -2.18 -14.42 25.14
N ASP A 357 -2.56 -15.43 25.93
CA ASP A 357 -2.32 -15.49 27.37
C ASP A 357 -0.82 -15.59 27.68
N LEU A 358 -0.03 -16.24 26.83
CA LEU A 358 1.44 -16.28 26.95
C LEU A 358 2.08 -14.90 26.71
N LEU A 359 1.54 -14.11 25.77
CA LEU A 359 2.08 -12.81 25.39
C LEU A 359 1.56 -11.65 26.24
N ARG A 360 0.36 -11.75 26.81
CA ARG A 360 -0.29 -10.68 27.57
C ARG A 360 0.58 -10.10 28.69
N PRO A 361 1.29 -10.90 29.52
CA PRO A 361 2.18 -10.37 30.56
C PRO A 361 3.41 -9.63 30.02
N LEU A 362 3.79 -9.88 28.76
CA LEU A 362 5.00 -9.33 28.12
C LEU A 362 4.70 -8.04 27.37
N LEU A 363 3.54 -7.98 26.69
CA LEU A 363 3.18 -6.91 25.78
C LEU A 363 2.07 -5.99 26.31
N GLY A 364 1.27 -6.46 27.27
CA GLY A 364 0.02 -5.80 27.67
C GLY A 364 -1.07 -5.85 26.60
N ASP A 365 -2.24 -5.34 26.94
CA ASP A 365 -3.44 -5.47 26.09
C ASP A 365 -3.49 -4.50 24.89
N GLY A 366 -2.65 -3.45 24.87
CA GLY A 366 -2.75 -2.36 23.88
C GLY A 366 -1.90 -2.50 22.61
N HIS A 367 -1.00 -3.50 22.56
CA HIS A 367 0.02 -3.62 21.52
C HIS A 367 -0.24 -4.74 20.51
N THR A 368 -1.24 -5.61 20.73
CA THR A 368 -1.53 -6.70 19.79
C THR A 368 -2.46 -6.25 18.68
N ILE A 369 -2.14 -6.65 17.44
CA ILE A 369 -2.95 -6.38 16.25
C ILE A 369 -2.97 -7.66 15.40
N ASP A 370 -4.12 -8.06 14.88
CA ASP A 370 -4.21 -9.21 13.96
C ASP A 370 -5.39 -9.08 13.00
N ALA A 371 -5.26 -9.70 11.83
CA ALA A 371 -6.34 -9.86 10.87
C ALA A 371 -7.33 -10.93 11.37
N LEU A 372 -8.58 -10.53 11.60
CA LEU A 372 -9.61 -11.36 12.25
C LEU A 372 -10.99 -11.05 11.66
N SER A 373 -11.73 -12.08 11.25
CA SER A 373 -13.06 -11.92 10.64
C SER A 373 -14.22 -12.31 11.59
N LYS A 374 -13.94 -12.49 12.88
CA LYS A 374 -14.91 -12.97 13.88
C LYS A 374 -14.85 -12.07 15.13
N THR A 375 -16.00 -11.53 15.55
CA THR A 375 -16.10 -10.58 16.67
C THR A 375 -15.81 -11.25 18.01
N GLU A 376 -16.00 -12.56 18.06
CA GLU A 376 -15.82 -13.42 19.23
C GLU A 376 -14.39 -13.35 19.82
N PHE A 377 -13.36 -13.10 18.99
CA PHE A 377 -11.99 -12.88 19.49
C PHE A 377 -11.88 -11.57 20.29
N CYS A 378 -12.59 -10.53 19.85
CA CYS A 378 -12.61 -9.21 20.50
C CYS A 378 -13.48 -9.25 21.77
N GLU A 379 -14.66 -9.86 21.67
CA GLU A 379 -15.59 -10.06 22.78
C GLU A 379 -14.96 -10.83 23.96
N GLN A 380 -13.98 -11.70 23.66
CA GLN A 380 -13.22 -12.47 24.65
C GLN A 380 -11.91 -11.80 25.09
N GLY A 381 -11.62 -10.58 24.63
CA GLY A 381 -10.41 -9.81 25.00
C GLY A 381 -9.10 -10.46 24.55
N LEU A 382 -9.12 -11.18 23.42
CA LEU A 382 -7.94 -11.91 22.93
C LEU A 382 -7.01 -11.06 22.06
N VAL A 383 -7.51 -9.94 21.53
CA VAL A 383 -6.76 -9.02 20.67
C VAL A 383 -6.98 -7.58 21.12
N GLY A 384 -5.93 -6.77 21.15
CA GLY A 384 -6.01 -5.35 21.48
C GLY A 384 -6.65 -4.54 20.36
N ARG A 385 -6.14 -4.71 19.13
CA ARG A 385 -6.58 -4.00 17.93
C ARG A 385 -7.02 -4.98 16.84
N PRO A 386 -8.32 -5.24 16.69
CA PRO A 386 -8.78 -6.10 15.62
C PRO A 386 -8.66 -5.39 14.27
N CYS A 387 -8.22 -6.13 13.25
CA CYS A 387 -8.24 -5.71 11.86
C CYS A 387 -9.20 -6.62 11.08
N CYS A 388 -10.38 -6.12 10.71
CA CYS A 388 -11.38 -6.94 10.03
C CYS A 388 -11.44 -6.65 8.53
N VAL A 389 -11.82 -7.63 7.72
CA VAL A 389 -12.01 -7.41 6.28
C VAL A 389 -13.06 -6.33 6.05
N VAL A 390 -12.91 -5.49 5.03
CA VAL A 390 -13.80 -4.34 4.73
C VAL A 390 -15.30 -4.70 4.72
N GLN A 391 -15.66 -5.94 4.38
CA GLN A 391 -17.05 -6.43 4.38
C GLN A 391 -17.63 -6.62 5.79
N SER A 392 -16.77 -6.79 6.79
CA SER A 392 -17.15 -7.04 8.18
C SER A 392 -17.11 -5.79 9.05
N VAL A 393 -16.65 -4.64 8.53
CA VAL A 393 -16.53 -3.39 9.30
C VAL A 393 -17.83 -3.06 10.02
N LYS A 394 -18.96 -3.08 9.31
CA LYS A 394 -20.27 -2.80 9.92
C LYS A 394 -20.61 -3.74 11.08
N LYS A 395 -20.34 -5.05 10.93
CA LYS A 395 -20.57 -6.04 11.99
C LYS A 395 -19.78 -5.71 13.26
N PHE A 396 -18.52 -5.31 13.10
CA PHE A 396 -17.65 -4.97 14.23
C PHE A 396 -18.11 -3.67 14.92
N LEU A 397 -18.48 -2.66 14.15
CA LEU A 397 -18.99 -1.39 14.68
C LEU A 397 -20.34 -1.57 15.39
N ASP A 398 -21.26 -2.36 14.82
CA ASP A 398 -22.55 -2.69 15.45
C ASP A 398 -22.37 -3.48 16.76
N ALA A 399 -21.25 -4.21 16.92
CA ALA A 399 -20.86 -4.88 18.16
C ALA A 399 -20.19 -3.95 19.19
N GLY A 400 -20.07 -2.66 18.90
CA GLY A 400 -19.48 -1.66 19.80
C GLY A 400 -17.95 -1.68 19.87
N ILE A 401 -17.28 -2.33 18.91
CA ILE A 401 -15.81 -2.39 18.87
C ILE A 401 -15.26 -1.04 18.39
N THR A 402 -14.42 -0.43 19.22
CA THR A 402 -13.72 0.83 18.92
C THR A 402 -12.28 0.57 18.45
N ASP A 403 -11.59 1.61 17.97
CA ASP A 403 -10.21 1.54 17.47
C ASP A 403 -9.99 0.49 16.38
N LEU A 404 -11.05 0.24 15.59
CA LEU A 404 -11.10 -0.76 14.55
C LEU A 404 -10.13 -0.41 13.42
N TRP A 405 -9.41 -1.42 12.95
CA TRP A 405 -8.67 -1.38 11.70
C TRP A 405 -9.39 -2.22 10.66
N THR A 406 -9.09 -1.97 9.39
CA THR A 406 -9.64 -2.77 8.30
C THR A 406 -8.61 -3.13 7.24
N TYR A 407 -8.90 -4.17 6.48
CA TYR A 407 -8.08 -4.61 5.35
C TYR A 407 -8.96 -5.13 4.20
N TYR A 408 -8.38 -5.17 3.02
CA TYR A 408 -8.81 -6.06 1.93
C TYR A 408 -7.63 -6.96 1.54
N CYS A 409 -7.89 -8.07 0.88
CA CYS A 409 -6.88 -8.99 0.33
C CYS A 409 -7.35 -9.51 -1.04
N CYS A 410 -7.12 -10.78 -1.34
CA CYS A 410 -7.67 -11.51 -2.50
C CYS A 410 -9.21 -11.45 -2.62
N GLY A 411 -9.89 -11.02 -1.55
CA GLY A 411 -11.26 -10.52 -1.59
C GLY A 411 -11.43 -9.29 -0.69
N PRO A 412 -12.57 -8.61 -0.78
CA PRO A 412 -13.67 -8.84 -1.73
C PRO A 412 -13.33 -8.45 -3.17
N GLN A 413 -13.97 -9.14 -4.13
CA GLN A 413 -13.82 -8.90 -5.57
C GLN A 413 -14.99 -8.13 -6.21
N THR A 414 -16.00 -7.71 -5.44
CA THR A 414 -17.17 -7.01 -6.00
C THR A 414 -17.82 -6.16 -4.92
N GLY A 415 -18.30 -4.97 -5.27
CA GLY A 415 -19.13 -4.13 -4.39
C GLY A 415 -18.42 -3.49 -3.19
N TYR A 416 -17.13 -3.71 -3.01
CA TYR A 416 -16.34 -3.18 -1.90
C TYR A 416 -15.01 -2.63 -2.41
N PRO A 417 -14.31 -1.76 -1.64
CA PRO A 417 -13.00 -1.26 -2.01
C PRO A 417 -11.97 -2.38 -2.16
N ASN A 418 -11.15 -2.28 -3.20
CA ASN A 418 -9.94 -3.09 -3.39
C ASN A 418 -9.01 -2.42 -4.41
N SER A 419 -7.78 -2.91 -4.53
CA SER A 419 -6.73 -2.37 -5.40
C SER A 419 -6.25 -3.35 -6.47
N PHE A 420 -7.10 -4.24 -6.98
CA PHE A 420 -6.69 -5.14 -8.06
C PHE A 420 -6.39 -4.37 -9.35
N LEU A 421 -5.48 -4.89 -10.17
CA LEU A 421 -5.09 -4.29 -11.45
C LEU A 421 -6.27 -4.14 -12.40
N ALA A 422 -7.15 -5.13 -12.44
CA ALA A 422 -8.32 -5.10 -13.32
C ALA A 422 -9.46 -4.21 -12.81
N MET A 423 -9.46 -3.86 -11.52
CA MET A 423 -10.49 -2.98 -10.96
C MET A 423 -10.28 -1.53 -11.35
N GLN A 424 -11.37 -0.77 -11.37
CA GLN A 424 -11.35 0.66 -11.62
C GLN A 424 -10.66 1.39 -10.47
N ALA A 425 -9.86 2.42 -10.76
CA ALA A 425 -9.05 3.10 -9.73
C ALA A 425 -9.90 3.73 -8.62
N ARG A 426 -11.13 4.16 -8.94
CA ARG A 426 -12.12 4.67 -7.99
C ARG A 426 -12.43 3.70 -6.84
N ASN A 427 -12.37 2.38 -7.09
CA ASN A 427 -12.65 1.36 -6.08
C ASN A 427 -11.56 1.36 -5.00
N ASN A 428 -10.34 1.76 -5.34
CA ASN A 428 -9.26 1.95 -4.38
C ASN A 428 -9.40 3.28 -3.64
N ARG A 429 -9.59 4.39 -4.39
CA ARG A 429 -9.59 5.75 -3.82
C ARG A 429 -10.71 6.02 -2.83
N VAL A 430 -11.91 5.47 -3.07
CA VAL A 430 -13.10 5.69 -2.20
C VAL A 430 -12.84 5.27 -0.75
N LEU A 431 -11.88 4.37 -0.53
CA LEU A 431 -11.44 3.92 0.79
C LEU A 431 -11.16 5.10 1.73
N GLY A 432 -10.56 6.19 1.25
CA GLY A 432 -10.24 7.36 2.07
C GLY A 432 -11.47 7.97 2.76
N PHE A 433 -12.52 8.23 1.99
CA PHE A 433 -13.77 8.76 2.54
C PHE A 433 -14.46 7.77 3.48
N LEU A 434 -14.34 6.47 3.21
CA LEU A 434 -14.90 5.42 4.06
C LEU A 434 -14.18 5.31 5.42
N LEU A 435 -12.84 5.34 5.41
CA LEU A 435 -12.03 5.35 6.62
C LEU A 435 -12.38 6.56 7.49
N TYR A 436 -12.49 7.75 6.88
CA TYR A 436 -12.92 8.95 7.59
C TYR A 436 -14.35 8.78 8.13
N ARG A 437 -15.34 8.43 7.28
CA ARG A 437 -16.76 8.38 7.64
C ARG A 437 -17.06 7.43 8.80
N TRP A 438 -16.32 6.32 8.89
CA TRP A 438 -16.53 5.27 9.89
C TRP A 438 -15.52 5.28 11.04
N ASN A 439 -14.67 6.32 11.11
CA ASN A 439 -13.67 6.50 12.16
C ASN A 439 -12.70 5.31 12.30
N ILE A 440 -12.24 4.77 11.16
CA ILE A 440 -11.32 3.63 11.13
C ILE A 440 -9.90 4.13 11.41
N GLY A 441 -9.25 3.55 12.43
CA GLY A 441 -7.96 4.02 12.96
C GLY A 441 -6.76 3.63 12.10
N GLY A 442 -6.87 2.54 11.33
CA GLY A 442 -5.83 2.11 10.42
C GLY A 442 -6.30 1.18 9.30
N PHE A 443 -5.49 1.11 8.26
CA PHE A 443 -5.69 0.26 7.10
C PHE A 443 -4.44 -0.59 6.85
N MET A 444 -4.64 -1.88 6.61
CA MET A 444 -3.58 -2.85 6.36
C MET A 444 -3.84 -3.61 5.06
N GLN A 445 -2.78 -4.04 4.37
CA GLN A 445 -2.89 -5.07 3.33
C GLN A 445 -1.59 -5.90 3.24
N TRP A 446 -1.68 -7.17 2.84
CA TRP A 446 -0.60 -8.15 2.98
C TRP A 446 0.52 -8.10 1.91
N GLY A 447 0.32 -7.31 0.85
CA GLY A 447 1.11 -7.31 -0.37
C GLY A 447 1.67 -5.93 -0.72
N LEU A 448 2.80 -5.54 -0.11
CA LEU A 448 3.62 -4.45 -0.66
C LEU A 448 4.42 -4.95 -1.86
N ASN A 449 5.12 -6.07 -1.66
CA ASN A 449 6.09 -6.66 -2.58
C ASN A 449 6.22 -8.19 -2.44
N PHE A 450 5.11 -8.93 -2.28
CA PHE A 450 5.15 -10.39 -2.26
C PHE A 450 5.30 -10.95 -3.69
N TYR A 451 6.44 -11.56 -4.00
CA TYR A 451 6.79 -12.04 -5.34
C TYR A 451 6.94 -13.56 -5.39
N HIS A 452 5.97 -14.27 -4.83
CA HIS A 452 5.91 -15.73 -4.84
C HIS A 452 4.57 -16.24 -5.39
N SER A 453 4.57 -17.51 -5.80
CA SER A 453 3.33 -18.28 -5.95
C SER A 453 2.66 -18.46 -4.57
N GLN A 454 1.37 -18.78 -4.57
CA GLN A 454 0.65 -19.05 -3.33
C GLN A 454 1.34 -20.14 -2.50
N LEU A 455 1.32 -20.00 -1.17
CA LEU A 455 2.07 -20.84 -0.23
C LEU A 455 3.60 -20.79 -0.41
N SER A 456 4.10 -19.82 -1.16
CA SER A 456 5.53 -19.60 -1.40
C SER A 456 6.26 -20.82 -1.98
N TYR A 457 5.62 -21.62 -2.84
CA TYR A 457 6.27 -22.79 -3.46
C TYR A 457 7.50 -22.40 -4.29
N HIS A 458 7.46 -21.26 -4.97
CA HIS A 458 8.56 -20.71 -5.76
C HIS A 458 8.39 -19.21 -5.97
N PRO A 459 9.47 -18.46 -6.25
CA PRO A 459 9.37 -17.05 -6.62
C PRO A 459 8.76 -16.89 -8.01
N VAL A 460 8.11 -15.75 -8.24
CA VAL A 460 7.56 -15.34 -9.54
C VAL A 460 8.18 -14.03 -10.00
N ASP A 461 8.18 -13.78 -11.31
CA ASP A 461 8.57 -12.50 -11.89
C ASP A 461 7.35 -11.57 -12.01
N PRO A 462 7.28 -10.44 -11.27
CA PRO A 462 6.18 -9.47 -11.33
C PRO A 462 5.93 -8.84 -12.70
N TRP A 463 6.88 -8.94 -13.63
CA TRP A 463 6.75 -8.48 -15.01
C TRP A 463 6.15 -9.54 -15.94
N VAL A 464 6.03 -10.79 -15.47
CA VAL A 464 5.48 -11.93 -16.22
C VAL A 464 4.09 -12.33 -15.71
N THR A 465 3.91 -12.42 -14.40
CA THR A 465 2.62 -12.72 -13.74
C THR A 465 2.38 -11.74 -12.59
N THR A 466 1.14 -11.28 -12.44
CA THR A 466 0.76 -10.37 -11.33
C THR A 466 -0.25 -10.99 -10.38
N SER A 467 -0.56 -12.28 -10.57
CA SER A 467 -1.64 -13.01 -9.90
C SER A 467 -1.16 -14.14 -8.97
N SER A 468 0.16 -14.25 -8.77
CA SER A 468 0.79 -15.42 -8.15
C SER A 468 0.35 -16.72 -8.84
N GLU A 469 0.46 -16.75 -10.18
CA GLU A 469 0.08 -17.88 -11.04
C GLU A 469 -1.41 -18.27 -10.99
N GLY A 470 -2.28 -17.27 -10.83
CA GLY A 470 -3.73 -17.42 -10.85
C GLY A 470 -4.34 -17.76 -9.50
N SER A 471 -3.55 -17.82 -8.43
CA SER A 471 -4.05 -18.03 -7.07
C SER A 471 -4.77 -16.82 -6.49
N PHE A 472 -4.37 -15.60 -6.89
CA PHE A 472 -4.96 -14.36 -6.42
C PHE A 472 -5.35 -13.45 -7.59
N PRO A 473 -6.30 -12.51 -7.43
CA PRO A 473 -6.52 -11.49 -8.45
C PRO A 473 -5.23 -10.71 -8.71
N SER A 474 -5.01 -10.38 -9.98
CA SER A 474 -3.84 -9.65 -10.44
C SER A 474 -3.67 -8.33 -9.66
N GLY A 475 -2.51 -8.15 -9.02
CA GLY A 475 -2.19 -6.98 -8.20
C GLY A 475 -2.54 -7.08 -6.72
N ASP A 476 -3.03 -8.22 -6.23
CA ASP A 476 -3.24 -8.42 -4.78
C ASP A 476 -1.90 -8.55 -4.02
N ALA A 477 -1.01 -9.43 -4.49
CA ALA A 477 0.25 -9.76 -3.82
C ALA A 477 1.26 -8.58 -3.74
N PHE A 478 1.15 -7.59 -4.61
CA PHE A 478 2.08 -6.46 -4.61
C PHE A 478 1.52 -5.20 -5.26
N ILE A 479 2.10 -4.07 -4.86
CA ILE A 479 1.81 -2.74 -5.39
C ILE A 479 3.08 -2.01 -5.87
N LEU A 480 4.26 -2.51 -5.51
CA LEU A 480 5.55 -2.06 -6.02
C LEU A 480 6.11 -3.09 -7.01
N TYR A 481 6.96 -2.63 -7.93
CA TYR A 481 7.58 -3.46 -8.96
C TYR A 481 9.11 -3.45 -8.80
N PRO A 482 9.82 -4.58 -8.95
CA PRO A 482 11.27 -4.59 -9.00
C PRO A 482 11.75 -3.90 -10.29
N GLY A 483 12.58 -2.87 -10.16
CA GLY A 483 13.27 -2.20 -11.27
C GLY A 483 14.72 -2.68 -11.41
N HIS A 484 15.48 -2.09 -12.33
CA HIS A 484 16.91 -2.43 -12.45
C HIS A 484 17.71 -1.80 -11.31
N ASN A 485 18.09 -2.60 -10.30
CA ASN A 485 18.74 -2.12 -9.07
C ASN A 485 17.93 -1.02 -8.34
N THR A 486 16.61 -1.02 -8.50
CA THR A 486 15.71 -0.02 -7.92
C THR A 486 14.31 -0.62 -7.74
N VAL A 487 13.36 0.19 -7.29
CA VAL A 487 11.95 -0.16 -7.17
C VAL A 487 11.12 0.87 -7.92
N TYR A 488 10.10 0.43 -8.63
CA TYR A 488 9.14 1.32 -9.27
C TYR A 488 7.82 1.33 -8.49
N GLY A 489 7.24 2.52 -8.39
CA GLY A 489 5.89 2.70 -7.86
C GLY A 489 4.82 2.23 -8.85
N SER A 490 3.56 2.44 -8.48
CA SER A 490 2.42 2.11 -9.34
C SER A 490 1.33 3.17 -9.26
N THR A 491 0.50 3.24 -10.30
CA THR A 491 -0.70 4.10 -10.32
C THR A 491 -1.61 3.75 -9.15
N ARG A 492 -1.74 2.45 -8.79
CA ARG A 492 -2.52 2.01 -7.63
C ARG A 492 -1.99 2.58 -6.32
N ALA A 493 -0.67 2.64 -6.15
CA ALA A 493 -0.06 3.19 -4.94
C ALA A 493 -0.30 4.70 -4.82
N GLU A 494 -0.15 5.45 -5.91
CA GLU A 494 -0.45 6.89 -5.93
C GLU A 494 -1.94 7.17 -5.69
N VAL A 495 -2.84 6.35 -6.25
CA VAL A 495 -4.29 6.45 -6.00
C VAL A 495 -4.66 6.10 -4.55
N MET A 496 -3.94 5.16 -3.92
CA MET A 496 -4.10 4.89 -2.48
C MET A 496 -3.59 6.07 -1.65
N TYR A 497 -2.49 6.71 -2.04
CA TYR A 497 -2.00 7.91 -1.37
C TYR A 497 -3.01 9.05 -1.46
N ASP A 498 -3.66 9.23 -2.61
CA ASP A 498 -4.80 10.13 -2.77
C ASP A 498 -5.93 9.84 -1.77
N ALA A 499 -6.25 8.57 -1.52
CA ALA A 499 -7.25 8.19 -0.51
C ALA A 499 -6.85 8.65 0.90
N LEU A 500 -5.57 8.52 1.27
CA LEU A 500 -5.04 8.99 2.56
C LEU A 500 -5.06 10.53 2.65
N GLN A 501 -4.82 11.22 1.53
CA GLN A 501 -4.96 12.66 1.44
C GLN A 501 -6.43 13.09 1.57
N ASP A 502 -7.37 12.33 0.99
CA ASP A 502 -8.80 12.60 1.10
C ASP A 502 -9.29 12.50 2.57
N VAL A 503 -8.76 11.56 3.38
CA VAL A 503 -8.98 11.53 4.84
C VAL A 503 -8.53 12.83 5.50
N ARG A 504 -7.32 13.28 5.19
CA ARG A 504 -6.71 14.49 5.77
C ARG A 504 -7.45 15.77 5.35
N ILE A 505 -8.03 15.82 4.14
CA ILE A 505 -8.91 16.91 3.70
C ILE A 505 -10.17 16.96 4.57
N CYS A 506 -10.81 15.81 4.80
CA CYS A 506 -11.96 15.72 5.69
C CYS A 506 -11.62 16.17 7.12
N GLN A 507 -10.48 15.71 7.66
CA GLN A 507 -9.99 16.13 8.98
C GLN A 507 -9.67 17.62 9.06
N ALA A 508 -9.14 18.21 7.99
CA ALA A 508 -8.89 19.66 7.94
C ALA A 508 -10.21 20.44 8.00
N LEU A 509 -11.24 20.01 7.25
CA LEU A 509 -12.56 20.62 7.26
C LEU A 509 -13.30 20.41 8.59
N GLU A 510 -13.12 19.25 9.23
CA GLU A 510 -13.65 18.93 10.56
C GLU A 510 -13.30 20.01 11.59
N GLN A 511 -12.10 20.59 11.52
CA GLN A 511 -11.66 21.67 12.43
C GLN A 511 -12.44 22.99 12.29
N TYR A 512 -13.25 23.14 11.23
CA TYR A 512 -14.06 24.33 10.98
C TYR A 512 -15.54 24.10 11.21
N ILE A 513 -16.07 22.94 10.82
CA ILE A 513 -17.52 22.69 10.82
C ILE A 513 -17.95 21.51 11.69
N GLY A 514 -17.01 20.81 12.33
CA GLY A 514 -17.27 19.61 13.11
C GLY A 514 -17.47 18.36 12.25
N ARG A 515 -17.28 17.19 12.87
CA ARG A 515 -17.28 15.89 12.19
C ARG A 515 -18.62 15.56 11.54
N ASP A 516 -19.70 15.78 12.27
CA ASP A 516 -21.06 15.46 11.82
C ASP A 516 -21.42 16.18 10.51
N ALA A 517 -21.04 17.46 10.39
CA ALA A 517 -21.28 18.24 9.17
C ALA A 517 -20.43 17.76 7.98
N VAL A 518 -19.20 17.28 8.22
CA VAL A 518 -18.39 16.66 7.16
C VAL A 518 -19.03 15.33 6.73
N CYS A 519 -19.45 14.49 7.67
CA CYS A 519 -20.16 13.24 7.36
C CYS A 519 -21.45 13.49 6.58
N GLU A 520 -22.22 14.52 6.92
CA GLU A 520 -23.41 14.93 6.17
C GLU A 520 -23.08 15.31 4.72
N ILE A 521 -21.94 15.98 4.47
CA ILE A 521 -21.48 16.28 3.10
C ILE A 521 -21.21 14.99 2.32
N LEU A 522 -20.57 14.00 2.94
CA LEU A 522 -20.26 12.70 2.33
C LEU A 522 -21.54 11.93 2.01
N ASP A 523 -22.44 11.79 2.99
CA ASP A 523 -23.70 11.05 2.86
C ASP A 523 -24.63 11.71 1.84
N THR A 524 -24.75 13.05 1.86
CA THR A 524 -25.54 13.79 0.87
C THR A 524 -24.99 13.61 -0.54
N ALA A 525 -23.66 13.54 -0.70
CA ALA A 525 -23.06 13.32 -2.02
C ALA A 525 -23.31 11.90 -2.54
N ASN A 526 -23.39 10.91 -1.65
CA ASN A 526 -23.75 9.54 -1.98
C ASN A 526 -25.26 9.38 -2.25
N GLY A 527 -26.09 10.21 -1.61
CA GLY A 527 -27.56 10.13 -1.66
C GLY A 527 -28.17 9.22 -0.57
N ASP A 528 -27.32 8.62 0.26
CA ASP A 528 -27.61 7.79 1.43
C ASP A 528 -26.33 7.76 2.29
N ILE A 529 -26.35 7.09 3.44
CA ILE A 529 -25.14 6.87 4.26
C ILE A 529 -24.04 6.24 3.39
N LEU A 530 -22.86 6.86 3.36
CA LEU A 530 -21.71 6.33 2.64
C LEU A 530 -21.14 5.12 3.39
N GLU A 531 -21.23 3.93 2.80
CA GLU A 531 -20.80 2.66 3.43
C GLU A 531 -19.81 1.88 2.57
N PHE A 532 -19.05 0.97 3.18
CA PHE A 532 -18.08 0.13 2.46
C PHE A 532 -18.70 -0.69 1.34
N GLY A 533 -19.98 -1.09 1.48
CA GLY A 533 -20.73 -1.80 0.44
C GLY A 533 -21.66 -0.90 -0.39
N ASN A 534 -21.70 0.41 -0.12
CA ASN A 534 -22.63 1.35 -0.75
C ASN A 534 -21.94 2.69 -1.05
N PHE A 535 -21.39 2.80 -2.26
CA PHE A 535 -20.79 4.02 -2.79
C PHE A 535 -20.97 4.13 -4.31
N PRO A 536 -20.94 5.34 -4.90
CA PRO A 536 -21.23 5.50 -6.33
C PRO A 536 -20.06 5.04 -7.21
N LYS A 537 -20.37 4.21 -8.21
CA LYS A 537 -19.38 3.60 -9.12
C LYS A 537 -19.00 4.48 -10.31
N ARG A 538 -18.63 5.75 -10.05
CA ARG A 538 -18.24 6.71 -11.10
C ARG A 538 -17.12 7.64 -10.64
N ASP A 539 -16.13 7.89 -11.50
CA ASP A 539 -14.97 8.72 -11.17
C ASP A 539 -15.36 10.16 -10.80
N GLY A 540 -16.36 10.72 -11.51
CA GLY A 540 -16.87 12.07 -11.26
C GLY A 540 -17.47 12.27 -9.87
N PHE A 541 -17.87 11.20 -9.17
CA PHE A 541 -18.29 11.30 -7.77
C PHE A 541 -17.11 11.67 -6.86
N LEU A 542 -15.98 10.98 -6.99
CA LEU A 542 -14.79 11.22 -6.15
C LEU A 542 -14.17 12.59 -6.44
N ILE A 543 -14.05 12.94 -7.73
CA ILE A 543 -13.51 14.22 -8.16
C ILE A 543 -14.38 15.37 -7.63
N GLY A 544 -15.69 15.31 -7.87
CA GLY A 544 -16.61 16.35 -7.43
C GLY A 544 -16.74 16.45 -5.91
N LEU A 545 -16.67 15.32 -5.19
CA LEU A 545 -16.70 15.33 -3.72
C LEU A 545 -15.46 16.00 -3.14
N ARG A 546 -14.27 15.67 -3.66
CA ARG A 546 -13.02 16.32 -3.25
C ARG A 546 -13.05 17.82 -3.52
N GLU A 547 -13.47 18.24 -4.71
CA GLU A 547 -13.61 19.67 -5.06
C GLU A 547 -14.58 20.40 -4.14
N LYS A 548 -15.72 19.77 -3.81
CA LYS A 548 -16.71 20.31 -2.88
C LYS A 548 -16.10 20.52 -1.49
N LEU A 549 -15.33 19.55 -0.98
CA LEU A 549 -14.66 19.63 0.32
C LEU A 549 -13.60 20.74 0.34
N LEU A 550 -12.73 20.82 -0.68
CA LEU A 550 -11.70 21.86 -0.78
C LEU A 550 -12.31 23.26 -0.94
N SER A 551 -13.34 23.39 -1.76
CA SER A 551 -14.07 24.66 -1.93
C SER A 551 -14.72 25.10 -0.62
N ARG A 552 -15.32 24.16 0.11
CA ARG A 552 -15.90 24.45 1.43
C ARG A 552 -14.82 24.84 2.43
N LEU A 553 -13.70 24.13 2.44
CA LEU A 553 -12.56 24.41 3.31
C LEU A 553 -11.97 25.80 3.06
N ALA A 554 -11.77 26.18 1.79
CA ALA A 554 -11.33 27.51 1.41
C ALA A 554 -12.31 28.61 1.87
N ALA A 555 -13.62 28.36 1.71
CA ALA A 555 -14.66 29.29 2.13
C ALA A 555 -14.73 29.46 3.66
N GLU A 556 -14.55 28.39 4.44
CA GLU A 556 -14.50 28.49 5.91
C GLU A 556 -13.21 29.15 6.41
N ALA A 557 -12.08 28.89 5.75
CA ALA A 557 -10.81 29.53 6.05
C ALA A 557 -10.85 31.06 5.82
N ALA A 558 -11.55 31.52 4.77
CA ALA A 558 -11.70 32.94 4.47
C ALA A 558 -12.58 33.72 5.46
N LYS A 559 -13.32 33.04 6.36
CA LYS A 559 -14.13 33.68 7.41
C LYS A 559 -13.35 33.94 8.70
N LYS A 560 -12.22 33.26 8.89
CA LYS A 560 -11.30 33.46 10.03
C LYS A 560 -10.26 34.50 9.65
#